data_AF-A0A951GBR4-F1
#
_entry.id   AF-A0A951GBR4-F1
#
_cell.length_a   1.000
_cell.length_b   1.000
_cell.length_c   1.000
_cell.angle_alpha   90.00
_cell.angle_beta   90.00
_cell.angle_gamma   90.00
#
_symmetry.space_group_name_H-M   'P 1'
#
loop_
_entity.id
_entity.type
_entity.pdbx_description
1 polymer ?
#
loop_
_entity_poly.entity_id
_entity_poly.type
_entity_poly.pdbx_seq_one_letter_code
_entity_poly.pdbx_strand_id
1 'polypeptide(L)'
;MSRINFRLPTAVIGTFACALALSAAAQAAPIGAYTTKGAWSFVSAPKLHPPQLRTTGTTQQGLASGYFMTGVFKNLFYKQPMTGESGPLILDRHLQPVWFNPIGVDALAANLRVQRYNGKPVLSWWQGTVSGTGMTTSGENVVVDQHYRHVATLKGADGWVISEHEMIINGENAWVTSYKTVPMDLRRYGGSAKGAVLDSAVQEYELKTGKLLYTWDALNPGGTPNIPLSQSQYKALRGIPWDAYHINSIQLTGHETFLVSMRNTWSAYMVDRVTGAIDWTLSGNPKVSTFALPPNAQFHWQHDVELHPGNVMSVFDDACCGLKGVSGGKALFAKPNGPARGLVLKLDLTKHTGTMVSQYIRAKNFFVYFLGNAQLLPGGNVALSWGSTPFFSEVSSKGKVLLDAVWPTPDLNYRTYVQKWVGTPFFPPSGAVRNNQGKATVYASWDGATQVASWRVLAGSSANSLKAIASKNKSGFETTIPLTSSFKLYKVQALDSGHHVLGTSGAFPSKGSSNSGLPQGY
;
A
#
# COMPACT_ATOMS: atom_id res chain seq x y z
N MET A 1 58.38 68.42 12.73
CA MET A 1 59.39 67.59 12.06
C MET A 1 60.36 67.03 13.11
N SER A 2 60.16 65.79 13.55
CA SER A 2 61.15 64.94 14.22
C SER A 2 60.50 63.57 14.45
N ARG A 3 61.28 62.51 14.25
CA ARG A 3 60.91 61.09 14.26
C ARG A 3 60.73 60.57 15.69
N ILE A 4 60.00 59.47 15.86
CA ILE A 4 60.44 58.27 16.59
C ILE A 4 59.54 57.09 16.17
N ASN A 5 60.18 56.05 15.62
CA ASN A 5 59.62 54.73 15.36
C ASN A 5 59.82 53.86 16.60
N PHE A 6 58.80 53.12 17.02
CA PHE A 6 58.97 51.91 17.83
C PHE A 6 58.25 50.73 17.19
N ARG A 7 59.01 49.64 17.03
CA ARG A 7 58.60 48.31 16.57
C ARG A 7 57.76 47.62 17.65
N LEU A 8 56.77 46.84 17.24
CA LEU A 8 56.18 45.74 18.01
C LEU A 8 56.07 44.49 17.12
N PRO A 9 56.15 43.28 17.68
CA PRO A 9 56.70 42.09 17.02
C PRO A 9 55.67 41.29 16.21
N THR A 10 56.18 40.63 15.18
CA THR A 10 55.52 39.61 14.36
C THR A 10 55.12 38.41 15.22
N ALA A 11 53.82 38.24 15.49
CA ALA A 11 53.29 36.99 16.01
C ALA A 11 53.11 35.99 14.85
N VAL A 12 53.82 34.87 14.95
CA VAL A 12 53.66 33.70 14.07
C VAL A 12 52.30 33.08 14.35
N ILE A 13 51.34 33.28 13.46
CA ILE A 13 50.07 32.52 13.47
C ILE A 13 50.36 31.17 12.82
N GLY A 14 50.62 30.16 13.66
CA GLY A 14 50.62 28.77 13.24
C GLY A 14 49.21 28.35 12.81
N THR A 15 49.02 28.15 11.51
CA THR A 15 47.81 27.54 10.96
C THR A 15 47.77 26.06 11.36
N PHE A 16 47.06 25.76 12.44
CA PHE A 16 46.56 24.40 12.70
C PHE A 16 45.54 24.06 11.62
N ALA A 17 45.99 23.43 10.53
CA ALA A 17 45.12 22.75 9.59
C ALA A 17 44.53 21.51 10.29
N CYS A 18 43.43 21.70 11.00
CA CYS A 18 42.61 20.61 11.50
C CYS A 18 41.95 19.98 10.26
N ALA A 19 42.55 18.91 9.74
CA ALA A 19 41.93 18.06 8.75
C ALA A 19 40.71 17.38 9.41
N LEU A 20 39.56 18.04 9.34
CA LEU A 20 38.26 17.41 9.54
C LEU A 20 38.09 16.40 8.41
N ALA A 21 38.52 15.17 8.66
CA ALA A 21 38.03 14.01 7.95
C ALA A 21 36.52 13.97 8.18
N LEU A 22 35.77 14.60 7.27
CA LEU A 22 34.37 14.31 7.04
C LEU A 22 34.32 12.85 6.63
N SER A 23 34.20 11.96 7.62
CA SER A 23 33.69 10.63 7.40
C SER A 23 32.35 10.82 6.68
N ALA A 24 32.33 10.52 5.38
CA ALA A 24 31.09 10.42 4.64
C ALA A 24 30.27 9.34 5.37
N ALA A 25 29.35 9.77 6.23
CA ALA A 25 28.36 8.88 6.80
C ALA A 25 27.70 8.21 5.60
N ALA A 26 27.90 6.89 5.45
CA ALA A 26 27.34 6.15 4.34
C ALA A 26 25.84 6.44 4.28
N GLN A 27 25.40 7.14 3.23
CA GLN A 27 23.99 7.48 3.03
C GLN A 27 23.20 6.18 3.09
N ALA A 28 22.22 6.09 4.00
CA ALA A 28 21.34 4.92 4.04
C ALA A 28 20.69 4.75 2.67
N ALA A 29 20.61 3.51 2.18
CA ALA A 29 19.99 3.23 0.89
C ALA A 29 18.55 3.79 0.86
N PRO A 30 18.11 4.38 -0.28
CA PRO A 30 16.76 4.90 -0.43
C PRO A 30 15.67 3.90 0.02
N ILE A 31 14.52 4.41 0.47
CA ILE A 31 13.47 3.59 1.07
C ILE A 31 12.92 2.53 0.10
N GLY A 32 12.81 2.88 -1.18
CA GLY A 32 12.43 1.99 -2.29
C GLY A 32 13.61 1.46 -3.10
N ALA A 33 14.84 1.50 -2.59
CA ALA A 33 15.99 0.89 -3.27
C ALA A 33 15.74 -0.60 -3.55
N TYR A 34 16.06 -1.05 -4.77
CA TYR A 34 15.74 -2.39 -5.25
C TYR A 34 16.87 -3.09 -6.02
N THR A 35 16.72 -4.39 -6.22
CA THR A 35 17.45 -5.20 -7.21
C THR A 35 16.47 -5.80 -8.22
N THR A 36 16.89 -5.94 -9.48
CA THR A 36 16.10 -6.65 -10.51
C THR A 36 16.31 -8.17 -10.47
N LYS A 37 17.29 -8.65 -9.69
CA LYS A 37 17.58 -10.09 -9.57
C LYS A 37 16.45 -10.79 -8.83
N GLY A 38 15.72 -11.67 -9.51
CA GLY A 38 14.57 -12.38 -8.95
C GLY A 38 13.25 -11.62 -9.07
N ALA A 39 13.26 -10.42 -9.67
CA ALA A 39 12.06 -9.74 -10.11
C ALA A 39 11.64 -10.24 -11.51
N TRP A 40 10.43 -9.93 -11.92
CA TRP A 40 10.05 -10.08 -13.31
C TRP A 40 10.93 -9.21 -14.22
N SER A 41 11.12 -9.64 -15.45
CA SER A 41 11.77 -8.86 -16.49
C SER A 41 11.13 -9.22 -17.83
N PHE A 42 10.75 -8.20 -18.59
CA PHE A 42 10.00 -8.36 -19.83
C PHE A 42 10.79 -7.85 -21.02
N VAL A 43 10.64 -8.48 -22.18
CA VAL A 43 11.32 -8.03 -23.40
C VAL A 43 10.60 -6.83 -24.02
N SER A 44 9.26 -6.87 -23.99
CA SER A 44 8.37 -5.83 -24.52
C SER A 44 8.21 -4.64 -23.58
N ALA A 45 8.41 -4.82 -22.27
CA ALA A 45 8.36 -3.78 -21.25
C ALA A 45 9.61 -3.82 -20.33
N PRO A 46 10.81 -3.53 -20.87
CA PRO A 46 12.09 -3.78 -20.18
C PRO A 46 12.35 -2.87 -18.97
N LYS A 47 11.54 -1.85 -18.75
CA LYS A 47 11.64 -0.95 -17.59
C LYS A 47 10.85 -1.43 -16.38
N LEU A 48 9.96 -2.41 -16.55
CA LEU A 48 9.13 -2.90 -15.46
C LEU A 48 9.79 -4.10 -14.80
N HIS A 49 10.05 -3.97 -13.51
CA HIS A 49 10.62 -5.02 -12.67
C HIS A 49 9.76 -5.28 -11.43
N PRO A 50 8.48 -5.66 -11.56
CA PRO A 50 7.67 -6.00 -10.40
C PRO A 50 8.23 -7.24 -9.69
N PRO A 51 8.05 -7.35 -8.36
CA PRO A 51 8.42 -8.53 -7.59
C PRO A 51 7.72 -9.80 -8.12
N GLN A 52 8.42 -10.94 -8.05
CA GLN A 52 7.85 -12.23 -8.37
C GLN A 52 7.44 -12.97 -7.10
N LEU A 53 6.15 -13.23 -6.96
CA LEU A 53 5.60 -14.00 -5.84
C LEU A 53 5.60 -15.50 -6.16
N ARG A 54 5.56 -16.29 -5.09
CA ARG A 54 5.32 -17.74 -5.16
C ARG A 54 4.17 -18.11 -4.25
N THR A 55 3.59 -19.29 -4.47
CA THR A 55 2.68 -19.90 -3.50
C THR A 55 3.46 -20.77 -2.52
N THR A 56 2.96 -20.92 -1.30
CA THR A 56 3.54 -21.85 -0.30
C THR A 56 3.04 -23.28 -0.50
N GLY A 57 1.99 -23.48 -1.29
CA GLY A 57 1.41 -24.77 -1.67
C GLY A 57 0.59 -24.67 -2.96
N THR A 58 -0.18 -25.72 -3.26
CA THR A 58 -1.00 -25.79 -4.47
C THR A 58 -2.24 -24.89 -4.35
N THR A 59 -2.38 -23.94 -5.28
CA THR A 59 -3.60 -23.14 -5.42
C THR A 59 -4.80 -24.04 -5.71
N GLN A 60 -5.87 -23.86 -4.94
CA GLN A 60 -7.12 -24.60 -5.07
C GLN A 60 -8.08 -23.87 -6.00
N GLN A 61 -9.08 -24.61 -6.50
CA GLN A 61 -10.21 -23.99 -7.20
C GLN A 61 -11.08 -23.17 -6.25
N GLY A 62 -11.94 -22.31 -6.81
CA GLY A 62 -12.92 -21.55 -6.05
C GLY A 62 -12.43 -20.23 -5.47
N LEU A 63 -11.29 -19.69 -5.93
CA LEU A 63 -10.94 -18.30 -5.62
C LEU A 63 -12.02 -17.34 -6.12
N ALA A 64 -12.27 -16.29 -5.37
CA ALA A 64 -13.19 -15.23 -5.69
C ALA A 64 -12.81 -14.55 -7.01
N SER A 65 -13.81 -14.05 -7.72
CA SER A 65 -13.56 -13.31 -8.96
C SER A 65 -12.95 -11.94 -8.65
N GLY A 66 -11.85 -11.61 -9.29
CA GLY A 66 -11.18 -10.31 -9.16
C GLY A 66 -9.68 -10.42 -9.35
N TYR A 67 -9.00 -9.32 -9.06
CA TYR A 67 -7.55 -9.21 -9.01
C TYR A 67 -7.12 -8.88 -7.58
N PHE A 68 -5.88 -9.24 -7.24
CA PHE A 68 -5.26 -8.79 -6.00
C PHE A 68 -4.69 -7.39 -6.21
N MET A 69 -5.22 -6.42 -5.47
CA MET A 69 -4.74 -5.04 -5.42
C MET A 69 -3.74 -4.90 -4.29
N THR A 70 -2.52 -4.49 -4.60
CA THR A 70 -1.40 -4.44 -3.65
C THR A 70 -0.60 -3.14 -3.83
N GLY A 71 0.05 -2.68 -2.76
CA GLY A 71 1.11 -1.67 -2.81
C GLY A 71 2.37 -2.28 -2.21
N VAL A 72 3.34 -2.62 -3.05
CA VAL A 72 4.53 -3.37 -2.62
C VAL A 72 5.65 -2.43 -2.19
N PHE A 73 6.30 -2.78 -1.08
CA PHE A 73 7.46 -2.09 -0.55
C PHE A 73 8.29 -3.02 0.35
N LYS A 74 9.49 -2.59 0.76
CA LYS A 74 10.35 -3.39 1.63
C LYS A 74 9.94 -3.28 3.10
N ASN A 75 10.10 -4.37 3.85
CA ASN A 75 10.07 -4.29 5.31
C ASN A 75 11.23 -3.42 5.81
N LEU A 76 10.91 -2.28 6.44
CA LEU A 76 11.90 -1.27 6.86
C LEU A 76 12.85 -1.74 7.97
N PHE A 77 12.60 -2.90 8.59
CA PHE A 77 13.55 -3.52 9.53
C PHE A 77 14.71 -4.24 8.83
N TYR A 78 14.62 -4.45 7.53
CA TYR A 78 15.67 -5.03 6.71
C TYR A 78 16.52 -3.93 6.08
N LYS A 79 17.84 -4.14 6.08
CA LYS A 79 18.80 -3.24 5.41
C LYS A 79 18.93 -3.50 3.91
N GLN A 80 18.53 -4.69 3.47
CA GLN A 80 18.69 -5.09 2.07
C GLN A 80 17.70 -4.33 1.17
N PRO A 81 18.07 -4.05 -0.09
CA PRO A 81 17.12 -3.59 -1.11
C PRO A 81 15.95 -4.58 -1.29
N MET A 82 14.81 -4.10 -1.77
CA MET A 82 13.69 -4.97 -2.19
C MET A 82 14.00 -5.74 -3.48
N THR A 83 13.25 -6.81 -3.73
CA THR A 83 13.32 -7.60 -4.96
C THR A 83 12.31 -7.09 -5.98
N GLY A 84 12.77 -6.25 -6.90
CA GLY A 84 11.92 -5.53 -7.84
C GLY A 84 11.47 -4.19 -7.28
N GLU A 85 10.71 -3.45 -8.08
CA GLU A 85 10.37 -2.06 -7.81
C GLU A 85 9.22 -1.91 -6.79
N SER A 86 9.23 -0.77 -6.10
CA SER A 86 8.13 -0.31 -5.23
C SER A 86 7.00 0.29 -6.07
N GLY A 87 5.75 0.06 -5.69
CA GLY A 87 4.60 0.71 -6.33
C GLY A 87 3.27 -0.03 -6.18
N PRO A 88 2.15 0.58 -6.59
CA PRO A 88 0.88 -0.11 -6.75
C PRO A 88 0.98 -1.18 -7.85
N LEU A 89 0.54 -2.39 -7.51
CA LEU A 89 0.64 -3.60 -8.33
C LEU A 89 -0.68 -4.38 -8.30
N ILE A 90 -1.21 -4.68 -9.48
CA ILE A 90 -2.37 -5.57 -9.67
C ILE A 90 -1.85 -6.94 -10.10
N LEU A 91 -2.27 -7.99 -9.40
CA LEU A 91 -1.96 -9.37 -9.73
C LEU A 91 -3.22 -10.15 -10.12
N ASP A 92 -3.08 -11.07 -11.07
CA ASP A 92 -4.11 -12.05 -11.37
C ASP A 92 -4.12 -13.22 -10.36
N ARG A 93 -5.06 -14.15 -10.55
CA ARG A 93 -5.21 -15.34 -9.70
C ARG A 93 -4.03 -16.32 -9.76
N HIS A 94 -3.11 -16.14 -10.70
CA HIS A 94 -1.87 -16.90 -10.85
C HIS A 94 -0.65 -16.11 -10.36
N LEU A 95 -0.87 -14.99 -9.65
CA LEU A 95 0.16 -14.10 -9.14
C LEU A 95 1.02 -13.50 -10.27
N GLN A 96 0.46 -13.37 -11.48
CA GLN A 96 1.11 -12.66 -12.58
C GLN A 96 0.74 -11.18 -12.55
N PRO A 97 1.67 -10.27 -12.89
CA PRO A 97 1.35 -8.85 -13.05
C PRO A 97 0.25 -8.63 -14.10
N VAL A 98 -0.67 -7.73 -13.79
CA VAL A 98 -1.72 -7.23 -14.68
C VAL A 98 -1.50 -5.76 -14.98
N TRP A 99 -1.18 -4.97 -13.95
CA TRP A 99 -0.81 -3.57 -14.04
C TRP A 99 0.25 -3.26 -12.98
N PHE A 100 1.24 -2.45 -13.32
CA PHE A 100 2.24 -2.00 -12.36
C PHE A 100 2.69 -0.57 -12.65
N ASN A 101 2.70 0.28 -11.62
CA ASN A 101 3.20 1.65 -11.72
C ASN A 101 4.33 1.86 -10.70
N PRO A 102 5.61 1.71 -11.10
CA PRO A 102 6.74 2.02 -10.23
C PRO A 102 6.69 3.47 -9.74
N ILE A 103 7.01 3.70 -8.46
CA ILE A 103 7.00 5.05 -7.85
C ILE A 103 8.41 5.59 -7.55
N GLY A 104 9.44 4.94 -8.11
CA GLY A 104 10.83 5.27 -7.83
C GLY A 104 11.32 4.73 -6.49
N VAL A 105 12.44 5.29 -6.01
CA VAL A 105 13.18 4.76 -4.85
C VAL A 105 13.04 5.61 -3.58
N ASP A 106 12.39 6.77 -3.67
CA ASP A 106 12.29 7.75 -2.58
C ASP A 106 10.99 7.63 -1.78
N ALA A 107 10.09 6.73 -2.18
CA ALA A 107 8.80 6.52 -1.55
C ALA A 107 8.39 5.03 -1.54
N LEU A 108 7.43 4.70 -0.67
CA LEU A 108 6.70 3.45 -0.68
C LEU A 108 5.23 3.67 -1.07
N ALA A 109 4.58 2.64 -1.61
CA ALA A 109 3.16 2.65 -1.95
C ALA A 109 2.35 1.80 -0.96
N ALA A 110 1.14 2.23 -0.65
CA ALA A 110 0.21 1.50 0.21
C ALA A 110 -1.23 1.61 -0.32
N ASN A 111 -2.07 0.64 0.06
CA ASN A 111 -3.52 0.68 -0.11
C ASN A 111 -4.01 0.95 -1.54
N LEU A 112 -3.46 0.25 -2.54
CA LEU A 112 -4.06 0.23 -3.87
C LEU A 112 -5.48 -0.35 -3.79
N ARG A 113 -6.48 0.42 -4.23
CA ARG A 113 -7.89 0.03 -4.23
C ARG A 113 -8.59 0.51 -5.49
N VAL A 114 -9.61 -0.24 -5.90
CA VAL A 114 -10.66 0.22 -6.81
C VAL A 114 -11.69 1.00 -6.01
N GLN A 115 -12.00 2.22 -6.47
CA GLN A 115 -13.00 3.11 -5.89
C GLN A 115 -13.87 3.72 -6.99
N ARG A 116 -14.80 4.61 -6.62
CA ARG A 116 -15.59 5.39 -7.57
C ARG A 116 -15.46 6.88 -7.28
N TYR A 117 -15.12 7.66 -8.30
CA TYR A 117 -15.13 9.12 -8.27
C TYR A 117 -16.19 9.63 -9.24
N ASN A 118 -17.20 10.36 -8.74
CA ASN A 118 -18.38 10.77 -9.51
C ASN A 118 -19.01 9.64 -10.33
N GLY A 119 -19.18 8.49 -9.68
CA GLY A 119 -19.77 7.28 -10.26
C GLY A 119 -18.85 6.50 -11.22
N LYS A 120 -17.72 7.06 -11.63
CA LYS A 120 -16.76 6.42 -12.55
C LYS A 120 -15.72 5.60 -11.79
N PRO A 121 -15.33 4.41 -12.31
CA PRO A 121 -14.32 3.59 -11.66
C PRO A 121 -12.94 4.27 -11.72
N VAL A 122 -12.24 4.25 -10.59
CA VAL A 122 -10.88 4.77 -10.45
C VAL A 122 -10.04 3.79 -9.63
N LEU A 123 -8.72 3.87 -9.79
CA LEU A 123 -7.76 3.32 -8.84
C LEU A 123 -7.25 4.44 -7.95
N SER A 124 -7.01 4.12 -6.69
CA SER A 124 -6.37 5.02 -5.73
C SER A 124 -5.31 4.29 -4.92
N TRP A 125 -4.25 4.98 -4.53
CA TRP A 125 -3.26 4.49 -3.58
C TRP A 125 -2.63 5.66 -2.82
N TRP A 126 -2.00 5.36 -1.70
CA TRP A 126 -1.11 6.29 -1.02
C TRP A 126 0.33 6.06 -1.43
N GLN A 127 1.13 7.14 -1.52
CA GLN A 127 2.58 7.06 -1.67
C GLN A 127 3.31 8.12 -0.82
N GLY A 128 4.46 7.75 -0.27
CA GLY A 128 5.24 8.66 0.59
C GLY A 128 6.34 7.99 1.41
N THR A 129 6.72 8.63 2.51
CA THR A 129 7.79 8.19 3.40
C THR A 129 7.28 7.92 4.81
N VAL A 130 7.85 6.89 5.43
CA VAL A 130 7.51 6.46 6.80
C VAL A 130 8.81 6.29 7.58
N SER A 131 8.84 6.74 8.83
CA SER A 131 10.00 6.60 9.70
C SER A 131 10.23 5.14 10.10
N GLY A 132 11.41 4.82 10.65
CA GLY A 132 11.69 3.50 11.21
C GLY A 132 10.83 3.11 12.42
N THR A 133 10.05 4.04 12.97
CA THR A 133 9.05 3.77 14.02
C THR A 133 7.62 3.61 13.48
N GLY A 134 7.44 3.67 12.16
CA GLY A 134 6.13 3.56 11.51
C GLY A 134 5.34 4.86 11.44
N MET A 135 5.96 6.02 11.69
CA MET A 135 5.28 7.32 11.60
C MET A 135 5.36 7.87 10.18
N THR A 136 4.23 8.24 9.58
CA THR A 136 4.21 8.94 8.29
C THR A 136 4.96 10.27 8.40
N THR A 137 5.99 10.47 7.57
CA THR A 137 6.77 11.71 7.54
C THR A 137 6.39 12.62 6.38
N SER A 138 5.97 12.03 5.27
CA SER A 138 5.36 12.73 4.14
C SER A 138 4.51 11.76 3.33
N GLY A 139 3.48 12.26 2.64
CA GLY A 139 2.69 11.41 1.77
C GLY A 139 1.58 12.14 1.03
N GLU A 140 1.08 11.48 0.01
CA GLU A 140 -0.04 11.91 -0.81
C GLU A 140 -0.86 10.71 -1.26
N ASN A 141 -2.16 10.93 -1.48
CA ASN A 141 -3.00 9.98 -2.20
C ASN A 141 -3.04 10.34 -3.68
N VAL A 142 -2.93 9.34 -4.55
CA VAL A 142 -3.00 9.48 -6.01
C VAL A 142 -4.21 8.72 -6.53
N VAL A 143 -4.92 9.31 -7.50
CA VAL A 143 -6.09 8.73 -8.14
C VAL A 143 -5.91 8.72 -9.66
N VAL A 144 -6.21 7.59 -10.30
CA VAL A 144 -6.18 7.43 -11.77
C VAL A 144 -7.48 6.81 -12.28
N ASP A 145 -7.84 7.12 -13.52
CA ASP A 145 -9.02 6.55 -14.18
C ASP A 145 -8.77 5.12 -14.72
N GLN A 146 -9.80 4.53 -15.32
CA GLN A 146 -9.72 3.22 -15.99
C GLN A 146 -8.75 3.14 -17.17
N HIS A 147 -8.29 4.28 -17.65
CA HIS A 147 -7.29 4.40 -18.70
C HIS A 147 -5.88 4.61 -18.14
N TYR A 148 -5.74 4.66 -16.81
CA TYR A 148 -4.52 4.98 -16.07
C TYR A 148 -4.02 6.41 -16.27
N ARG A 149 -4.94 7.34 -16.59
CA ARG A 149 -4.67 8.77 -16.57
C ARG A 149 -4.83 9.31 -15.16
N HIS A 150 -3.93 10.20 -14.76
CA HIS A 150 -4.04 10.94 -13.51
C HIS A 150 -5.36 11.72 -13.44
N VAL A 151 -6.05 11.60 -12.30
CA VAL A 151 -7.32 12.27 -12.02
C VAL A 151 -7.14 13.30 -10.90
N ALA A 152 -6.45 12.93 -9.83
CA ALA A 152 -6.24 13.79 -8.67
C ALA A 152 -5.02 13.35 -7.85
N THR A 153 -4.41 14.30 -7.15
CA THR A 153 -3.46 14.06 -6.06
C THR A 153 -3.92 14.86 -4.85
N LEU A 154 -3.96 14.21 -3.69
CA LEU A 154 -4.35 14.84 -2.43
C LEU A 154 -3.20 14.85 -1.44
N LYS A 155 -2.90 16.04 -0.90
CA LYS A 155 -1.88 16.28 0.14
C LYS A 155 -2.54 16.86 1.38
N GLY A 156 -1.92 16.65 2.54
CA GLY A 156 -2.40 17.22 3.79
C GLY A 156 -2.32 18.74 3.81
N ALA A 157 -3.26 19.37 4.50
CA ALA A 157 -3.33 20.81 4.73
C ALA A 157 -3.20 21.16 6.23
N ASP A 158 -3.01 22.44 6.57
CA ASP A 158 -3.05 22.95 7.94
C ASP A 158 -2.14 22.22 8.95
N GLY A 159 -0.97 21.79 8.47
CA GLY A 159 0.04 21.07 9.26
C GLY A 159 -0.29 19.60 9.53
N TRP A 160 -1.35 19.07 8.92
CA TRP A 160 -1.65 17.63 8.89
C TRP A 160 -0.87 16.95 7.78
N VAL A 161 -0.41 15.73 8.05
CA VAL A 161 0.17 14.82 7.06
C VAL A 161 -0.81 13.69 6.83
N ILE A 162 -1.25 13.52 5.59
CA ILE A 162 -2.10 12.38 5.22
C ILE A 162 -1.30 11.10 5.39
N SER A 163 -1.83 10.20 6.21
CA SER A 163 -1.18 8.94 6.52
C SER A 163 -1.43 7.89 5.46
N GLU A 164 -0.60 6.86 5.46
CA GLU A 164 -0.64 5.75 4.51
C GLU A 164 -1.84 4.82 4.68
N HIS A 165 -2.69 5.05 5.69
CA HIS A 165 -3.57 4.02 6.23
C HIS A 165 -4.90 3.89 5.49
N GLU A 166 -5.59 4.99 5.17
CA GLU A 166 -6.87 4.91 4.48
C GLU A 166 -7.15 6.13 3.58
N MET A 167 -7.80 5.85 2.45
CA MET A 167 -8.50 6.82 1.63
C MET A 167 -9.81 6.21 1.14
N ILE A 168 -10.93 6.86 1.40
CA ILE A 168 -12.26 6.49 0.87
C ILE A 168 -12.79 7.64 0.01
N ILE A 169 -13.09 7.37 -1.27
CA ILE A 169 -13.72 8.34 -2.17
C ILE A 169 -15.23 8.21 -2.05
N ASN A 170 -15.91 9.33 -1.80
CA ASN A 170 -17.36 9.41 -1.72
C ASN A 170 -17.85 10.63 -2.52
N GLY A 171 -18.48 10.38 -3.67
CA GLY A 171 -18.90 11.43 -4.60
C GLY A 171 -17.69 12.21 -5.14
N GLU A 172 -17.65 13.50 -4.82
CA GLU A 172 -16.59 14.45 -5.19
C GLU A 172 -15.47 14.56 -4.15
N ASN A 173 -15.66 13.93 -2.98
CA ASN A 173 -14.80 14.10 -1.83
C ASN A 173 -13.97 12.84 -1.55
N ALA A 174 -12.89 13.02 -0.81
CA ALA A 174 -12.09 11.95 -0.26
C ALA A 174 -11.95 12.10 1.26
N TRP A 175 -12.14 10.98 1.95
CA TRP A 175 -11.98 10.84 3.39
C TRP A 175 -10.67 10.12 3.66
N VAL A 176 -9.81 10.71 4.48
CA VAL A 176 -8.45 10.23 4.70
C VAL A 176 -8.11 10.20 6.18
N THR A 177 -7.20 9.29 6.54
CA THR A 177 -6.51 9.31 7.82
C THR A 177 -5.34 10.28 7.76
N SER A 178 -5.15 11.06 8.83
CA SER A 178 -4.07 12.05 8.92
C SER A 178 -3.45 12.07 10.31
N TYR A 179 -2.19 12.51 10.37
CA TYR A 179 -1.46 12.74 11.61
C TYR A 179 -1.02 14.19 11.77
N LYS A 180 -0.98 14.66 13.01
CA LYS A 180 -0.37 15.95 13.39
C LYS A 180 0.38 15.83 14.69
N THR A 181 1.60 16.39 14.73
CA THR A 181 2.42 16.38 15.95
C THR A 181 2.01 17.56 16.84
N VAL A 182 1.57 17.28 18.06
CA VAL A 182 1.12 18.28 19.04
C VAL A 182 2.04 18.26 20.26
N PRO A 183 2.77 19.35 20.56
CA PRO A 183 3.61 19.44 21.74
C PRO A 183 2.81 19.21 23.03
N MET A 184 3.32 18.36 23.93
CA MET A 184 2.64 18.03 25.19
C MET A 184 3.63 17.53 26.25
N ASP A 185 3.36 17.85 27.52
CA ASP A 185 4.04 17.22 28.65
C ASP A 185 3.55 15.77 28.83
N LEU A 186 4.46 14.81 28.61
CA LEU A 186 4.15 13.39 28.65
C LEU A 186 4.59 12.71 29.95
N ARG A 187 5.05 13.44 30.98
CA ARG A 187 5.53 12.85 32.23
C ARG A 187 4.52 11.90 32.87
N ARG A 188 3.23 12.29 32.85
CA ARG A 188 2.12 11.46 33.37
C ARG A 188 1.91 10.14 32.61
N TYR A 189 2.45 10.01 31.40
CA TYR A 189 2.36 8.83 30.54
C TYR A 189 3.70 8.08 30.40
N GLY A 190 4.73 8.48 31.16
CA GLY A 190 6.07 7.89 31.12
C GLY A 190 7.05 8.53 30.13
N GLY A 191 6.60 9.54 29.37
CA GLY A 191 7.38 10.23 28.36
C GLY A 191 8.18 11.44 28.88
N SER A 192 8.65 12.27 27.96
CA SER A 192 9.41 13.49 28.24
C SER A 192 8.52 14.68 28.63
N ALA A 193 9.03 15.58 29.47
CA ALA A 193 8.34 16.83 29.82
C ALA A 193 8.16 17.78 28.62
N LYS A 194 9.12 17.78 27.69
CA LYS A 194 9.03 18.45 26.38
C LYS A 194 8.75 17.41 25.29
N GLY A 195 7.68 16.65 25.47
CA GLY A 195 7.25 15.61 24.53
C GLY A 195 6.31 16.15 23.45
N ALA A 196 5.79 15.24 22.64
CA ALA A 196 4.71 15.52 21.70
C ALA A 196 3.82 14.28 21.55
N VAL A 197 2.52 14.48 21.34
CA VAL A 197 1.58 13.44 20.92
C VAL A 197 1.47 13.47 19.40
N LEU A 198 1.39 12.31 18.77
CA LEU A 198 0.96 12.19 17.39
C LEU A 198 -0.57 12.06 17.39
N ASP A 199 -1.25 13.16 17.12
CA ASP A 199 -2.70 13.19 17.03
C ASP A 199 -3.16 12.54 15.73
N SER A 200 -4.31 11.89 15.78
CA SER A 200 -4.90 11.10 14.71
C SER A 200 -6.23 11.72 14.29
N ALA A 201 -6.42 11.94 13.00
CA ALA A 201 -7.63 12.55 12.47
C ALA A 201 -8.23 11.78 11.30
N VAL A 202 -9.55 11.88 11.21
CA VAL A 202 -10.33 11.66 10.00
C VAL A 202 -10.58 13.02 9.35
N GLN A 203 -10.20 13.18 8.10
CA GLN A 203 -10.38 14.42 7.36
C GLN A 203 -11.11 14.19 6.05
N GLU A 204 -11.96 15.13 5.67
CA GLU A 204 -12.61 15.15 4.36
C GLU A 204 -12.05 16.28 3.52
N TYR A 205 -11.73 15.97 2.27
CA TYR A 205 -11.25 16.93 1.29
C TYR A 205 -12.11 16.89 0.04
N GLU A 206 -12.33 18.04 -0.59
CA GLU A 206 -12.82 18.10 -1.96
C GLU A 206 -11.69 17.62 -2.89
N LEU A 207 -11.89 16.49 -3.58
CA LEU A 207 -10.79 15.79 -4.26
C LEU A 207 -10.25 16.59 -5.46
N LYS A 208 -11.09 17.40 -6.11
CA LYS A 208 -10.72 18.20 -7.28
C LYS A 208 -9.73 19.32 -6.95
N THR A 209 -9.93 20.00 -5.82
CA THR A 209 -9.13 21.18 -5.45
C THR A 209 -8.14 20.92 -4.33
N GLY A 210 -8.32 19.85 -3.56
CA GLY A 210 -7.56 19.58 -2.34
C GLY A 210 -7.98 20.45 -1.16
N LYS A 211 -9.15 21.12 -1.23
CA LYS A 211 -9.68 21.91 -0.12
C LYS A 211 -10.11 21.01 1.04
N LEU A 212 -9.57 21.26 2.23
CA LEU A 212 -10.03 20.63 3.47
C LEU A 212 -11.45 21.12 3.82
N LEU A 213 -12.38 20.18 4.00
CA LEU A 213 -13.80 20.45 4.28
C LEU A 213 -14.18 20.13 5.71
N TYR A 214 -13.57 19.10 6.30
CA TYR A 214 -13.90 18.61 7.64
C TYR A 214 -12.68 17.99 8.32
N THR A 215 -12.57 18.13 9.63
CA THR A 215 -11.59 17.43 10.47
C THR A 215 -12.28 16.98 11.76
N TRP A 216 -12.14 15.69 12.07
CA TRP A 216 -12.37 15.13 13.39
C TRP A 216 -11.05 14.55 13.88
N ASP A 217 -10.54 15.01 15.02
CA ASP A 217 -9.29 14.54 15.60
C ASP A 217 -9.52 13.90 16.99
N ALA A 218 -8.68 12.93 17.34
CA ALA A 218 -8.84 12.19 18.59
C ALA A 218 -8.49 13.04 19.81
N LEU A 219 -7.43 13.86 19.71
CA LEU A 219 -6.95 14.69 20.82
C LEU A 219 -7.79 15.93 21.07
N ASN A 220 -8.39 16.52 20.03
CA ASN A 220 -9.15 17.78 20.08
C ASN A 220 -8.46 18.86 20.96
N PRO A 221 -7.31 19.40 20.54
CA PRO A 221 -6.53 20.32 21.37
C PRO A 221 -7.26 21.64 21.69
N GLY A 222 -8.33 21.96 20.96
CA GLY A 222 -9.18 23.13 21.19
C GLY A 222 -10.30 22.92 22.21
N GLY A 223 -10.49 21.72 22.74
CA GLY A 223 -11.62 21.39 23.61
C GLY A 223 -11.43 20.14 24.46
N THR A 224 -12.52 19.41 24.70
CA THR A 224 -12.48 18.10 25.36
C THR A 224 -12.01 17.03 24.37
N PRO A 225 -11.02 16.19 24.71
CA PRO A 225 -10.57 15.12 23.83
C PRO A 225 -11.71 14.20 23.43
N ASN A 226 -11.85 13.93 22.13
CA ASN A 226 -12.82 12.96 21.62
C ASN A 226 -12.47 11.54 22.12
N ILE A 227 -11.17 11.22 22.19
CA ILE A 227 -10.67 9.99 22.83
C ILE A 227 -9.68 10.37 23.93
N PRO A 228 -9.96 10.07 25.20
CA PRO A 228 -9.01 10.32 26.28
C PRO A 228 -7.69 9.56 26.09
N LEU A 229 -6.56 10.25 26.24
CA LEU A 229 -5.21 9.65 26.18
C LEU A 229 -5.00 8.49 27.16
N SER A 230 -5.75 8.45 28.27
CA SER A 230 -5.73 7.34 29.23
C SER A 230 -6.27 6.01 28.67
N GLN A 231 -6.99 6.03 27.55
CA GLN A 231 -7.44 4.82 26.86
C GLN A 231 -6.31 4.11 26.10
N SER A 232 -5.20 4.82 25.81
CA SER A 232 -4.08 4.22 25.09
C SER A 232 -3.48 3.05 25.87
N GLN A 233 -3.31 1.93 25.17
CA GLN A 233 -2.61 0.73 25.63
C GLN A 233 -1.11 0.79 25.28
N TYR A 234 -0.67 1.85 24.58
CA TYR A 234 0.72 2.11 24.25
C TYR A 234 1.29 3.19 25.16
N LYS A 235 2.41 2.91 25.84
CA LYS A 235 3.05 3.87 26.75
C LYS A 235 3.92 4.86 25.98
N ALA A 236 3.98 6.10 26.46
CA ALA A 236 4.88 7.09 25.88
C ALA A 236 6.34 6.68 26.08
N LEU A 237 7.15 6.86 25.03
CA LEU A 237 8.60 6.63 25.06
C LEU A 237 9.34 7.97 25.00
N ARG A 238 10.53 8.02 25.59
CA ARG A 238 11.38 9.22 25.53
C ARG A 238 12.04 9.35 24.16
N GLY A 239 12.11 10.57 23.63
CA GLY A 239 12.86 10.89 22.42
C GLY A 239 12.11 10.67 21.10
N ILE A 240 10.85 10.23 21.13
CA ILE A 240 9.96 10.13 19.97
C ILE A 240 8.58 10.68 20.31
N PRO A 241 7.80 11.19 19.34
CA PRO A 241 6.39 11.51 19.55
C PRO A 241 5.62 10.28 20.04
N TRP A 242 4.69 10.48 20.97
CA TRP A 242 3.83 9.42 21.49
C TRP A 242 2.60 9.27 20.60
N ASP A 243 2.55 8.15 19.90
CA ASP A 243 1.40 7.75 19.09
C ASP A 243 0.32 7.09 19.96
N ALA A 244 -0.50 7.89 20.62
CA ALA A 244 -1.47 7.39 21.60
C ALA A 244 -2.63 6.60 20.97
N TYR A 245 -2.98 6.90 19.72
CA TYR A 245 -4.20 6.40 19.06
C TYR A 245 -3.91 5.47 17.89
N HIS A 246 -3.03 5.89 16.97
CA HIS A 246 -2.68 5.19 15.73
C HIS A 246 -3.90 4.79 14.90
N ILE A 247 -4.47 5.76 14.19
CA ILE A 247 -5.59 5.56 13.28
C ILE A 247 -5.21 4.68 12.09
N ASN A 248 -6.04 3.70 11.74
CA ASN A 248 -5.68 2.78 10.65
C ASN A 248 -6.79 2.34 9.69
N SER A 249 -8.07 2.61 9.96
CA SER A 249 -9.12 2.42 8.97
C SER A 249 -10.27 3.38 9.21
N ILE A 250 -10.97 3.71 8.12
CA ILE A 250 -12.18 4.51 8.10
C ILE A 250 -13.20 3.76 7.26
N GLN A 251 -14.44 3.72 7.73
CA GLN A 251 -15.57 3.33 6.91
C GLN A 251 -16.68 4.36 7.07
N LEU A 252 -17.17 4.89 5.95
CA LEU A 252 -18.38 5.70 5.94
C LEU A 252 -19.59 4.77 6.04
N THR A 253 -20.42 4.96 7.06
CA THR A 253 -21.56 4.08 7.38
C THR A 253 -22.90 4.68 6.94
N GLY A 254 -22.87 5.90 6.38
CA GLY A 254 -24.06 6.67 6.04
C GLY A 254 -24.59 7.46 7.24
N HIS A 255 -25.69 8.20 7.06
CA HIS A 255 -26.39 8.90 8.15
C HIS A 255 -25.51 9.89 8.95
N GLU A 256 -24.57 10.57 8.29
CA GLU A 256 -23.61 11.45 8.98
C GLU A 256 -22.78 10.74 10.05
N THR A 257 -22.51 9.43 9.89
CA THR A 257 -21.62 8.67 10.77
C THR A 257 -20.46 8.05 10.01
N PHE A 258 -19.36 7.81 10.73
CA PHE A 258 -18.26 6.99 10.25
C PHE A 258 -17.70 6.11 11.36
N LEU A 259 -17.23 4.92 10.99
CA LEU A 259 -16.49 4.03 11.85
C LEU A 259 -14.99 4.29 11.67
N VAL A 260 -14.25 4.41 12.76
CA VAL A 260 -12.80 4.61 12.76
C VAL A 260 -12.10 3.61 13.68
N SER A 261 -11.01 2.98 13.21
CA SER A 261 -10.18 2.07 14.00
C SER A 261 -8.93 2.76 14.52
N MET A 262 -8.66 2.59 15.82
CA MET A 262 -7.48 3.09 16.51
C MET A 262 -6.72 1.91 17.13
N ARG A 263 -5.55 1.61 16.55
CA ARG A 263 -4.73 0.46 16.91
C ARG A 263 -4.30 0.50 18.37
N ASN A 264 -3.86 1.67 18.85
CA ASN A 264 -3.20 1.79 20.14
C ASN A 264 -4.19 1.94 21.31
N THR A 265 -5.50 2.00 21.04
CA THR A 265 -6.56 1.87 22.06
C THR A 265 -7.26 0.51 22.04
N TRP A 266 -6.87 -0.38 21.11
CA TRP A 266 -7.54 -1.66 20.83
C TRP A 266 -9.02 -1.52 20.49
N SER A 267 -9.39 -0.42 19.84
CA SER A 267 -10.80 -0.04 19.69
C SER A 267 -11.14 0.46 18.29
N ALA A 268 -12.39 0.22 17.91
CA ALA A 268 -13.08 0.93 16.85
C ALA A 268 -14.22 1.77 17.43
N TYR A 269 -14.42 2.96 16.89
CA TYR A 269 -15.36 3.97 17.37
C TYR A 269 -16.32 4.32 16.25
N MET A 270 -17.63 4.24 16.51
CA MET A 270 -18.63 4.86 15.66
C MET A 270 -18.75 6.32 16.06
N VAL A 271 -18.55 7.23 15.11
CA VAL A 271 -18.51 8.68 15.34
C VAL A 271 -19.67 9.33 14.60
N ASP A 272 -20.44 10.15 15.31
CA ASP A 272 -21.37 11.09 14.73
C ASP A 272 -20.59 12.30 14.19
N ARG A 273 -20.65 12.51 12.89
CA ARG A 273 -19.88 13.55 12.18
C ARG A 273 -20.33 14.96 12.57
N VAL A 274 -21.62 15.15 12.85
CA VAL A 274 -22.22 16.46 13.10
C VAL A 274 -21.78 17.02 14.44
N THR A 275 -21.76 16.17 15.46
CA THR A 275 -21.44 16.51 16.85
C THR A 275 -19.99 16.20 17.21
N GLY A 276 -19.34 15.29 16.49
CA GLY A 276 -18.03 14.74 16.81
C GLY A 276 -18.05 13.71 17.93
N ALA A 277 -19.22 13.36 18.46
CA ALA A 277 -19.38 12.42 19.56
C ALA A 277 -19.16 10.97 19.12
N ILE A 278 -18.73 10.13 20.07
CA ILE A 278 -18.63 8.68 19.89
C ILE A 278 -19.97 8.07 20.32
N ASP A 279 -20.69 7.48 19.37
CA ASP A 279 -21.98 6.80 19.63
C ASP A 279 -21.79 5.50 20.38
N TRP A 280 -20.82 4.71 19.94
CA TRP A 280 -20.44 3.47 20.60
C TRP A 280 -18.98 3.11 20.31
N THR A 281 -18.43 2.31 21.21
CA THR A 281 -17.04 1.80 21.14
C THR A 281 -17.06 0.29 21.15
N LEU A 282 -16.48 -0.33 20.11
CA LEU A 282 -16.14 -1.76 20.11
C LEU A 282 -14.66 -1.89 20.48
N SER A 283 -14.36 -2.49 21.64
CA SER A 283 -12.97 -2.60 22.10
C SER A 283 -12.61 -3.98 22.60
N GLY A 284 -11.38 -4.40 22.34
CA GLY A 284 -10.76 -5.54 23.02
C GLY A 284 -10.44 -5.28 24.49
N ASN A 285 -10.39 -4.01 24.92
CA ASN A 285 -10.29 -3.64 26.32
C ASN A 285 -11.70 -3.54 26.94
N PRO A 286 -12.13 -4.48 27.80
CA PRO A 286 -13.49 -4.50 28.34
C PRO A 286 -13.80 -3.30 29.25
N LYS A 287 -12.79 -2.53 29.69
CA LYS A 287 -13.00 -1.32 30.50
C LYS A 287 -13.51 -0.12 29.70
N VAL A 288 -13.36 -0.14 28.37
CA VAL A 288 -13.76 0.97 27.48
C VAL A 288 -14.76 0.54 26.42
N SER A 289 -14.91 -0.77 26.18
CA SER A 289 -15.91 -1.28 25.24
C SER A 289 -17.32 -1.00 25.73
N THR A 290 -18.17 -0.51 24.84
CA THR A 290 -19.62 -0.47 25.04
C THR A 290 -20.28 -1.82 24.77
N PHE A 291 -19.55 -2.78 24.19
CA PHE A 291 -20.03 -4.14 23.95
C PHE A 291 -19.36 -5.14 24.89
N ALA A 292 -20.14 -6.03 25.50
CA ALA A 292 -19.61 -7.20 26.19
C ALA A 292 -19.14 -8.25 25.16
N LEU A 293 -17.83 -8.52 25.13
CA LEU A 293 -17.21 -9.52 24.27
C LEU A 293 -16.73 -10.74 25.09
N PRO A 294 -17.07 -11.98 24.70
CA PRO A 294 -16.49 -13.17 25.31
C PRO A 294 -14.97 -13.26 24.99
N PRO A 295 -14.17 -13.98 25.80
CA PRO A 295 -12.72 -14.04 25.64
C PRO A 295 -12.22 -14.42 24.24
N ASN A 296 -12.93 -15.31 23.54
CA ASN A 296 -12.57 -15.73 22.18
C ASN A 296 -12.80 -14.64 21.11
N ALA A 297 -13.60 -13.62 21.41
CA ALA A 297 -13.95 -12.50 20.53
C ALA A 297 -13.13 -11.23 20.80
N GLN A 298 -12.28 -11.21 21.83
CA GLN A 298 -11.41 -10.06 22.12
C GLN A 298 -10.26 -9.97 21.11
N PHE A 299 -9.84 -8.75 20.78
CA PHE A 299 -8.78 -8.47 19.81
C PHE A 299 -7.83 -7.39 20.34
N HIS A 300 -6.63 -7.30 19.80
CA HIS A 300 -5.62 -6.36 20.27
C HIS A 300 -4.82 -5.81 19.08
N TRP A 301 -4.52 -4.50 19.11
CA TRP A 301 -3.67 -3.84 18.12
C TRP A 301 -4.14 -4.01 16.67
N GLN A 302 -5.45 -4.08 16.48
CA GLN A 302 -6.11 -4.46 15.24
C GLN A 302 -5.91 -3.44 14.11
N HIS A 303 -6.07 -3.91 12.88
CA HIS A 303 -6.24 -3.12 11.67
C HIS A 303 -7.55 -3.47 10.96
N ASP A 304 -7.94 -2.62 10.01
CA ASP A 304 -8.99 -2.91 9.02
C ASP A 304 -10.30 -3.39 9.66
N VAL A 305 -10.90 -2.50 10.46
CA VAL A 305 -12.22 -2.76 11.03
C VAL A 305 -13.28 -2.27 10.05
N GLU A 306 -14.15 -3.18 9.60
CA GLU A 306 -15.28 -2.86 8.73
C GLU A 306 -16.60 -3.45 9.28
N LEU A 307 -17.66 -2.66 9.24
CA LEU A 307 -19.04 -3.01 9.52
C LEU A 307 -19.78 -3.42 8.24
N HIS A 308 -20.34 -4.62 8.26
CA HIS A 308 -21.09 -5.26 7.18
C HIS A 308 -22.59 -5.33 7.53
N PRO A 309 -23.46 -5.55 6.53
CA PRO A 309 -24.89 -5.70 6.74
C PRO A 309 -25.25 -6.69 7.86
N GLY A 310 -26.29 -6.34 8.61
CA GLY A 310 -26.73 -7.14 9.74
C GLY A 310 -25.76 -7.11 10.92
N ASN A 311 -25.06 -6.02 11.17
CA ASN A 311 -24.19 -5.84 12.35
C ASN A 311 -23.07 -6.89 12.43
N VAL A 312 -22.51 -7.27 11.28
CA VAL A 312 -21.36 -8.17 11.20
C VAL A 312 -20.10 -7.32 11.08
N MET A 313 -19.10 -7.54 11.92
CA MET A 313 -17.83 -6.82 11.86
C MET A 313 -16.73 -7.74 11.34
N SER A 314 -15.89 -7.29 10.42
CA SER A 314 -14.57 -7.88 10.19
C SER A 314 -13.51 -7.07 10.91
N VAL A 315 -12.53 -7.77 11.48
CA VAL A 315 -11.39 -7.19 12.20
C VAL A 315 -10.15 -8.00 11.81
N PHE A 316 -9.08 -7.33 11.39
CA PHE A 316 -7.76 -7.97 11.36
C PHE A 316 -7.11 -7.79 12.73
N ASP A 317 -7.13 -8.84 13.54
CA ASP A 317 -6.55 -8.86 14.88
C ASP A 317 -5.07 -9.25 14.77
N ASP A 318 -4.19 -8.25 14.72
CA ASP A 318 -2.74 -8.44 14.77
C ASP A 318 -2.33 -9.26 16.00
N ALA A 319 -3.07 -9.10 17.11
CA ALA A 319 -2.78 -9.67 18.42
C ALA A 319 -1.35 -9.39 18.89
N CYS A 320 -0.72 -8.33 18.38
CA CYS A 320 0.64 -7.94 18.73
C CYS A 320 0.68 -7.09 20.00
N CYS A 321 1.12 -5.85 19.84
CA CYS A 321 2.02 -5.24 20.80
C CYS A 321 2.44 -3.83 20.38
N GLY A 322 2.79 -3.02 21.38
CA GLY A 322 3.44 -1.72 21.19
C GLY A 322 4.96 -1.82 21.20
N LEU A 323 5.63 -0.73 20.84
CA LEU A 323 7.08 -0.60 21.03
C LEU A 323 7.43 -0.57 22.53
N LYS A 324 8.54 -1.19 22.89
CA LYS A 324 9.17 -1.09 24.22
C LYS A 324 10.41 -0.21 24.23
N GLY A 325 10.87 0.22 23.06
CA GLY A 325 12.06 1.06 22.92
C GLY A 325 12.57 1.09 21.48
N VAL A 326 13.59 1.93 21.27
CA VAL A 326 14.37 1.98 20.04
C VAL A 326 15.84 1.80 20.42
N SER A 327 16.55 0.89 19.75
CA SER A 327 17.97 0.64 20.01
C SER A 327 18.72 0.47 18.69
N GLY A 328 19.84 1.18 18.52
CA GLY A 328 20.63 1.15 17.28
C GLY A 328 19.82 1.50 16.02
N GLY A 329 18.83 2.39 16.14
CA GLY A 329 17.91 2.76 15.05
C GLY A 329 16.84 1.72 14.73
N LYS A 330 16.70 0.65 15.52
CA LYS A 330 15.69 -0.40 15.33
C LYS A 330 14.60 -0.33 16.39
N ALA A 331 13.36 -0.46 15.96
CA ALA A 331 12.21 -0.55 16.85
C ALA A 331 12.19 -1.92 17.56
N LEU A 332 11.96 -1.90 18.88
CA LEU A 332 11.84 -3.11 19.69
C LEU A 332 10.39 -3.25 20.12
N PHE A 333 9.77 -4.38 19.83
CA PHE A 333 8.37 -4.65 20.20
C PHE A 333 8.26 -5.40 21.53
N ALA A 334 7.14 -5.17 22.24
CA ALA A 334 6.73 -6.01 23.34
C ALA A 334 6.32 -7.42 22.85
N LYS A 335 6.04 -8.33 23.80
CA LYS A 335 5.56 -9.67 23.45
C LYS A 335 4.14 -9.57 22.89
N PRO A 336 3.82 -10.24 21.77
CA PRO A 336 2.44 -10.36 21.27
C PRO A 336 1.47 -10.93 22.31
N ASN A 337 0.23 -10.44 22.30
CA ASN A 337 -0.90 -10.97 23.05
C ASN A 337 -1.36 -12.35 22.53
N GLY A 338 -1.14 -12.66 21.26
CA GLY A 338 -1.53 -13.94 20.65
C GLY A 338 -1.10 -14.03 19.17
N PRO A 339 -1.48 -15.12 18.47
CA PRO A 339 -1.29 -15.22 17.04
C PRO A 339 -2.25 -14.30 16.27
N ALA A 340 -1.79 -13.75 15.15
CA ALA A 340 -2.59 -12.89 14.29
C ALA A 340 -3.72 -13.69 13.61
N ARG A 341 -4.88 -13.04 13.42
CA ARG A 341 -6.06 -13.67 12.86
C ARG A 341 -6.99 -12.68 12.16
N GLY A 342 -7.70 -13.15 11.13
CA GLY A 342 -8.93 -12.51 10.71
C GLY A 342 -10.07 -12.91 11.65
N LEU A 343 -10.81 -11.95 12.18
CA LEU A 343 -11.89 -12.15 13.13
C LEU A 343 -13.18 -11.59 12.56
N VAL A 344 -14.27 -12.36 12.69
CA VAL A 344 -15.62 -11.92 12.31
C VAL A 344 -16.50 -11.96 13.53
N LEU A 345 -17.12 -10.82 13.85
CA LEU A 345 -17.99 -10.66 15.00
C LEU A 345 -19.42 -10.37 14.55
N LYS A 346 -20.40 -10.74 15.37
CA LYS A 346 -21.79 -10.29 15.26
C LYS A 346 -22.10 -9.43 16.46
N LEU A 347 -22.59 -8.21 16.22
CA LEU A 347 -23.01 -7.28 17.27
C LEU A 347 -24.54 -7.32 17.44
N ASP A 348 -24.97 -7.33 18.69
CA ASP A 348 -26.33 -7.00 19.10
C ASP A 348 -26.30 -5.56 19.66
N LEU A 349 -26.79 -4.61 18.86
CA LEU A 349 -26.80 -3.18 19.22
C LEU A 349 -27.84 -2.86 20.30
N THR A 350 -28.84 -3.72 20.51
CA THR A 350 -29.87 -3.50 21.54
C THR A 350 -29.36 -3.98 22.89
N LYS A 351 -28.74 -5.17 22.92
CA LYS A 351 -28.18 -5.75 24.17
C LYS A 351 -26.77 -5.29 24.46
N HIS A 352 -26.12 -4.59 23.52
CA HIS A 352 -24.72 -4.20 23.62
C HIS A 352 -23.79 -5.40 23.92
N THR A 353 -23.97 -6.47 23.15
CA THR A 353 -23.13 -7.69 23.22
C THR A 353 -22.54 -8.01 21.85
N GLY A 354 -21.38 -8.65 21.83
CA GLY A 354 -20.80 -9.18 20.60
C GLY A 354 -20.43 -10.65 20.74
N THR A 355 -20.51 -11.41 19.65
CA THR A 355 -20.09 -12.82 19.61
C THR A 355 -19.17 -13.06 18.42
N MET A 356 -18.24 -14.01 18.57
CA MET A 356 -17.41 -14.46 17.45
C MET A 356 -18.22 -15.37 16.53
N VAL A 357 -18.28 -15.02 15.25
CA VAL A 357 -18.89 -15.83 14.19
C VAL A 357 -17.87 -16.79 13.60
N SER A 358 -16.70 -16.26 13.25
CA SER A 358 -15.61 -17.04 12.67
C SER A 358 -14.26 -16.40 12.98
N GLN A 359 -13.21 -17.20 12.94
CA GLN A 359 -11.83 -16.72 12.94
C GLN A 359 -11.01 -17.49 11.90
N TYR A 360 -10.00 -16.82 11.36
CA TYR A 360 -9.12 -17.34 10.33
C TYR A 360 -7.68 -17.16 10.78
N ILE A 361 -7.00 -18.27 11.05
CA ILE A 361 -5.60 -18.30 11.50
C ILE A 361 -4.72 -18.91 10.41
N ARG A 362 -3.54 -18.34 10.16
CA ARG A 362 -2.58 -18.94 9.21
C ARG A 362 -1.84 -20.13 9.82
N ALA A 363 -1.36 -19.98 11.05
CA ALA A 363 -0.74 -21.03 11.85
C ALA A 363 -0.80 -20.68 13.35
N LYS A 364 -0.66 -21.67 14.24
CA LYS A 364 -0.78 -21.49 15.70
C LYS A 364 0.20 -20.46 16.28
N ASN A 365 1.42 -20.39 15.75
CA ASN A 365 2.49 -19.49 16.21
C ASN A 365 2.87 -18.49 15.11
N PHE A 366 1.86 -17.82 14.56
CA PHE A 366 2.04 -16.85 13.49
C PHE A 366 1.76 -15.44 14.02
N PHE A 367 2.80 -14.60 14.07
CA PHE A 367 2.74 -13.28 14.68
C PHE A 367 2.96 -12.21 13.61
N VAL A 368 2.09 -11.20 13.61
CA VAL A 368 2.14 -10.03 12.75
C VAL A 368 2.23 -8.82 13.67
N TYR A 369 3.14 -7.87 13.40
CA TYR A 369 3.36 -6.75 14.30
C TYR A 369 2.46 -5.53 14.01
N PHE A 370 2.15 -5.30 12.73
CA PHE A 370 1.40 -4.16 12.22
C PHE A 370 0.89 -4.47 10.79
N LEU A 371 0.01 -3.61 10.26
CA LEU A 371 -0.62 -3.68 8.93
C LEU A 371 -1.57 -4.88 8.77
N GLY A 372 -2.06 -5.08 7.54
CA GLY A 372 -2.92 -6.20 7.18
C GLY A 372 -4.40 -5.84 7.10
N ASN A 373 -5.17 -6.79 6.60
CA ASN A 373 -6.62 -6.70 6.47
C ASN A 373 -7.30 -8.06 6.43
N ALA A 374 -8.60 -8.07 6.72
CA ALA A 374 -9.48 -9.22 6.61
C ALA A 374 -10.72 -8.83 5.80
N GLN A 375 -10.65 -9.00 4.48
CA GLN A 375 -11.74 -8.64 3.57
C GLN A 375 -12.70 -9.82 3.38
N LEU A 376 -13.96 -9.64 3.78
CA LEU A 376 -15.03 -10.58 3.45
C LEU A 376 -15.42 -10.42 1.97
N LEU A 377 -15.43 -11.52 1.21
CA LEU A 377 -15.66 -11.50 -0.23
C LEU A 377 -17.07 -12.00 -0.59
N PRO A 378 -17.65 -11.50 -1.70
CA PRO A 378 -18.83 -12.11 -2.29
C PRO A 378 -18.60 -13.60 -2.55
N GLY A 379 -19.54 -14.44 -2.12
CA GLY A 379 -19.40 -15.91 -2.18
C GLY A 379 -18.86 -16.55 -0.90
N GLY A 380 -18.48 -15.75 0.12
CA GLY A 380 -18.15 -16.22 1.46
C GLY A 380 -16.67 -16.53 1.69
N ASN A 381 -15.81 -16.37 0.69
CA ASN A 381 -14.37 -16.42 0.89
C ASN A 381 -13.90 -15.21 1.70
N VAL A 382 -12.70 -15.29 2.25
CA VAL A 382 -12.04 -14.20 2.98
C VAL A 382 -10.63 -14.03 2.43
N ALA A 383 -10.30 -12.81 2.02
CA ALA A 383 -8.92 -12.42 1.70
C ALA A 383 -8.24 -11.83 2.93
N LEU A 384 -7.04 -12.31 3.21
CA LEU A 384 -6.25 -11.97 4.40
C LEU A 384 -4.88 -11.48 3.95
N SER A 385 -4.53 -10.24 4.28
CA SER A 385 -3.15 -9.78 4.14
C SER A 385 -2.48 -9.83 5.51
N TRP A 386 -1.34 -10.51 5.61
CA TRP A 386 -0.67 -10.78 6.89
C TRP A 386 0.35 -9.70 7.28
N GLY A 387 -0.01 -8.45 6.97
CA GLY A 387 0.67 -7.22 7.39
C GLY A 387 2.20 -7.25 7.29
N SER A 388 2.87 -7.08 8.43
CA SER A 388 4.34 -7.02 8.55
C SER A 388 5.08 -8.32 8.19
N THR A 389 4.37 -9.34 7.70
CA THR A 389 4.94 -10.60 7.19
C THR A 389 4.72 -10.69 5.68
N PRO A 390 5.53 -11.44 4.93
CA PRO A 390 5.49 -11.41 3.47
C PRO A 390 4.33 -12.23 2.89
N PHE A 391 3.21 -12.42 3.59
CA PHE A 391 2.13 -13.32 3.16
C PHE A 391 0.82 -12.61 2.91
N PHE A 392 0.06 -13.11 1.95
CA PHE A 392 -1.39 -12.93 1.89
C PHE A 392 -2.06 -14.23 1.45
N SER A 393 -3.32 -14.42 1.82
CA SER A 393 -4.06 -15.65 1.55
C SER A 393 -5.49 -15.33 1.11
N GLU A 394 -6.08 -16.27 0.37
CA GLU A 394 -7.53 -16.37 0.25
C GLU A 394 -7.98 -17.71 0.83
N VAL A 395 -8.99 -17.66 1.69
CA VAL A 395 -9.55 -18.83 2.38
C VAL A 395 -11.05 -18.92 2.10
N SER A 396 -11.60 -20.14 2.11
CA SER A 396 -13.05 -20.34 2.11
C SER A 396 -13.69 -19.85 3.43
N SER A 397 -15.01 -19.72 3.46
CA SER A 397 -15.79 -19.41 4.68
C SER A 397 -15.53 -20.36 5.86
N LYS A 398 -15.05 -21.57 5.59
CA LYS A 398 -14.70 -22.58 6.62
C LYS A 398 -13.22 -22.56 7.00
N GLY A 399 -12.43 -21.62 6.47
CA GLY A 399 -11.00 -21.48 6.75
C GLY A 399 -10.08 -22.40 5.95
N LYS A 400 -10.59 -23.18 4.97
CA LYS A 400 -9.73 -23.90 4.03
C LYS A 400 -8.93 -22.90 3.18
N VAL A 401 -7.60 -23.01 3.19
CA VAL A 401 -6.70 -22.23 2.33
C VAL A 401 -6.93 -22.57 0.87
N LEU A 402 -7.25 -21.56 0.07
CA LEU A 402 -7.41 -21.66 -1.38
C LEU A 402 -6.17 -21.15 -2.12
N LEU A 403 -5.58 -20.06 -1.61
CA LEU A 403 -4.31 -19.52 -2.06
C LEU A 403 -3.54 -18.99 -0.84
N ASP A 404 -2.24 -19.23 -0.80
CA ASP A 404 -1.33 -18.64 0.18
C ASP A 404 -0.07 -18.20 -0.57
N ALA A 405 0.02 -16.90 -0.81
CA ALA A 405 1.08 -16.25 -1.56
C ALA A 405 2.15 -15.72 -0.61
N VAL A 406 3.38 -15.67 -1.10
CA VAL A 406 4.51 -15.10 -0.37
C VAL A 406 5.34 -14.20 -1.27
N TRP A 407 5.59 -12.99 -0.79
CA TRP A 407 6.49 -12.00 -1.37
C TRP A 407 7.96 -12.45 -1.23
N PRO A 408 8.85 -12.07 -2.17
CA PRO A 408 10.28 -12.28 -1.99
C PRO A 408 10.80 -11.44 -0.81
N THR A 409 11.61 -12.01 0.07
CA THR A 409 12.22 -11.25 1.18
C THR A 409 13.16 -10.17 0.63
N PRO A 410 13.15 -8.91 1.13
CA PRO A 410 12.43 -8.40 2.32
C PRO A 410 11.06 -7.76 2.04
N ASP A 411 10.46 -8.01 0.89
CA ASP A 411 9.28 -7.31 0.39
C ASP A 411 8.02 -7.73 1.15
N LEU A 412 7.08 -6.80 1.24
CA LEU A 412 5.74 -6.98 1.79
C LEU A 412 4.79 -5.94 1.20
N ASN A 413 3.56 -5.91 1.68
CA ASN A 413 2.59 -4.87 1.35
C ASN A 413 1.87 -4.37 2.61
N TYR A 414 1.14 -3.26 2.50
CA TYR A 414 0.30 -2.79 3.59
C TYR A 414 -0.96 -3.66 3.75
N ARG A 415 -1.75 -3.77 2.68
CA ARG A 415 -2.97 -4.57 2.57
C ARG A 415 -3.05 -5.22 1.18
N THR A 416 -3.87 -6.26 1.10
CA THR A 416 -4.23 -6.92 -0.16
C THR A 416 -5.75 -6.94 -0.27
N TYR A 417 -6.31 -6.35 -1.33
CA TYR A 417 -7.74 -6.41 -1.61
C TYR A 417 -8.00 -7.30 -2.82
N VAL A 418 -9.11 -8.04 -2.82
CA VAL A 418 -9.63 -8.73 -4.00
C VAL A 418 -10.76 -7.88 -4.58
N GLN A 419 -10.51 -7.28 -5.75
CA GLN A 419 -11.47 -6.38 -6.40
C GLN A 419 -11.53 -6.61 -7.91
N LYS A 420 -12.69 -6.34 -8.50
CA LYS A 420 -12.88 -6.37 -9.96
C LYS A 420 -12.39 -5.06 -10.55
N TRP A 421 -11.67 -5.14 -11.67
CA TRP A 421 -11.17 -3.99 -12.39
C TRP A 421 -11.27 -4.22 -13.90
N VAL A 422 -11.58 -3.16 -14.66
CA VAL A 422 -11.49 -3.17 -16.12
C VAL A 422 -10.57 -2.02 -16.52
N GLY A 423 -9.32 -2.36 -16.85
CA GLY A 423 -8.34 -1.43 -17.37
C GLY A 423 -8.33 -1.39 -18.89
N THR A 424 -8.33 -0.17 -19.45
CA THR A 424 -8.31 0.14 -20.89
C THR A 424 -7.25 1.22 -21.15
N PRO A 425 -5.95 0.88 -21.12
CA PRO A 425 -4.88 1.87 -21.11
C PRO A 425 -4.96 2.87 -22.26
N PHE A 426 -4.68 4.15 -21.98
CA PHE A 426 -4.69 5.19 -23.02
C PHE A 426 -3.54 5.05 -24.03
N PHE A 427 -2.53 4.27 -23.68
CA PHE A 427 -1.32 4.05 -24.44
C PHE A 427 -1.38 2.71 -25.19
N PRO A 428 -0.69 2.56 -26.33
CA PRO A 428 -0.80 1.36 -27.15
C PRO A 428 -0.12 0.15 -26.49
N PRO A 429 -0.39 -1.08 -26.98
CA PRO A 429 0.37 -2.27 -26.59
C PRO A 429 1.87 -2.13 -26.86
N SER A 430 2.68 -2.80 -26.03
CA SER A 430 4.11 -2.92 -26.20
C SER A 430 4.47 -4.17 -27.03
N GLY A 431 5.47 -4.04 -27.89
CA GLY A 431 5.96 -5.13 -28.73
C GLY A 431 7.48 -5.15 -28.82
N ALA A 432 8.07 -6.35 -28.82
CA ALA A 432 9.50 -6.54 -29.05
C ALA A 432 9.76 -7.83 -29.83
N VAL A 433 10.95 -7.95 -30.42
CA VAL A 433 11.38 -9.15 -31.14
C VAL A 433 12.82 -9.51 -30.82
N ARG A 434 13.09 -10.81 -30.69
CA ARG A 434 14.44 -11.38 -30.66
C ARG A 434 14.60 -12.33 -31.83
N ASN A 435 15.68 -12.17 -32.59
CA ASN A 435 16.00 -13.06 -33.71
C ASN A 435 17.07 -14.08 -33.29
N ASN A 436 16.93 -15.31 -33.74
CA ASN A 436 17.93 -16.36 -33.58
C ASN A 436 17.99 -17.22 -34.83
N GLN A 437 19.14 -17.23 -35.52
CA GLN A 437 19.42 -18.08 -36.69
C GLN A 437 18.28 -18.13 -37.73
N GLY A 438 17.81 -16.95 -38.17
CA GLY A 438 16.76 -16.83 -39.20
C GLY A 438 15.32 -16.96 -38.70
N LYS A 439 15.12 -17.39 -37.44
CA LYS A 439 13.83 -17.40 -36.75
C LYS A 439 13.66 -16.16 -35.88
N ALA A 440 12.42 -15.82 -35.58
CA ALA A 440 12.08 -14.69 -34.72
C ALA A 440 11.14 -15.12 -33.59
N THR A 441 11.27 -14.50 -32.43
CA THR A 441 10.32 -14.61 -31.33
C THR A 441 9.81 -13.23 -31.00
N VAL A 442 8.51 -13.02 -31.16
CA VAL A 442 7.83 -11.77 -30.82
C VAL A 442 7.30 -11.85 -29.39
N TYR A 443 7.42 -10.76 -28.67
CA TYR A 443 6.93 -10.59 -27.31
C TYR A 443 5.90 -9.48 -27.31
N ALA A 444 4.75 -9.72 -26.69
CA ALA A 444 3.65 -8.76 -26.63
C ALA A 444 3.15 -8.61 -25.19
N SER A 445 2.95 -7.38 -24.75
CA SER A 445 2.34 -7.04 -23.46
C SER A 445 1.53 -5.75 -23.58
N TRP A 446 0.60 -5.53 -22.66
CA TRP A 446 -0.12 -4.27 -22.54
C TRP A 446 -0.47 -4.05 -21.08
N ASP A 447 0.38 -3.28 -20.41
CA ASP A 447 0.28 -3.02 -18.98
C ASP A 447 -1.09 -2.41 -18.63
N GLY A 448 -1.85 -3.13 -17.80
CA GLY A 448 -3.19 -2.74 -17.38
C GLY A 448 -4.34 -3.10 -18.33
N ALA A 449 -4.09 -3.64 -19.53
CA ALA A 449 -5.18 -4.04 -20.42
C ALA A 449 -5.80 -5.39 -19.98
N THR A 450 -6.95 -5.30 -19.32
CA THR A 450 -7.61 -6.45 -18.69
C THR A 450 -8.47 -7.31 -19.64
N GLN A 451 -8.80 -6.79 -20.82
CA GLN A 451 -9.72 -7.45 -21.77
C GLN A 451 -9.02 -8.21 -22.90
N VAL A 452 -7.69 -8.24 -22.92
CA VAL A 452 -6.92 -8.95 -23.95
C VAL A 452 -7.04 -10.47 -23.77
N ALA A 453 -7.65 -11.15 -24.74
CA ALA A 453 -7.75 -12.60 -24.78
C ALA A 453 -6.65 -13.24 -25.63
N SER A 454 -6.27 -12.60 -26.74
CA SER A 454 -5.24 -13.11 -27.65
C SER A 454 -4.46 -11.99 -28.35
N TRP A 455 -3.36 -12.38 -28.98
CA TRP A 455 -2.45 -11.51 -29.71
C TRP A 455 -2.34 -11.94 -31.16
N ARG A 456 -2.34 -10.98 -32.09
CA ARG A 456 -2.02 -11.21 -33.51
C ARG A 456 -0.74 -10.47 -33.87
N VAL A 457 0.21 -11.18 -34.49
CA VAL A 457 1.45 -10.59 -35.00
C VAL A 457 1.25 -10.22 -36.47
N LEU A 458 1.53 -8.95 -36.79
CA LEU A 458 1.66 -8.48 -38.16
C LEU A 458 3.13 -8.29 -38.50
N ALA A 459 3.59 -8.75 -39.65
CA ALA A 459 4.99 -8.59 -40.07
C ALA A 459 5.14 -8.41 -41.58
N GLY A 460 6.23 -7.76 -42.00
CA GLY A 460 6.48 -7.44 -43.41
C GLY A 460 7.81 -6.74 -43.65
N SER A 461 8.01 -6.24 -44.88
CA SER A 461 9.22 -5.50 -45.27
C SER A 461 9.12 -4.00 -44.99
N SER A 462 7.89 -3.47 -44.88
CA SER A 462 7.58 -2.05 -44.64
C SER A 462 6.25 -1.89 -43.90
N ALA A 463 5.94 -0.69 -43.40
CA ALA A 463 4.68 -0.40 -42.70
C ALA A 463 3.42 -0.67 -43.54
N ASN A 464 3.52 -0.53 -44.87
CA ASN A 464 2.41 -0.72 -45.81
C ASN A 464 2.24 -2.17 -46.30
N SER A 465 3.13 -3.08 -45.90
CA SER A 465 3.16 -4.48 -46.36
C SER A 465 3.01 -5.49 -45.23
N LEU A 466 2.59 -5.04 -44.04
CA LEU A 466 2.40 -5.90 -42.88
C LEU A 466 1.22 -6.85 -43.10
N LYS A 467 1.46 -8.15 -42.97
CA LYS A 467 0.43 -9.20 -43.01
C LYS A 467 0.35 -9.91 -41.68
N ALA A 468 -0.83 -10.43 -41.34
CA ALA A 468 -0.98 -11.31 -40.19
C ALA A 468 -0.22 -12.61 -40.44
N ILE A 469 0.74 -12.93 -39.57
CA ILE A 469 1.61 -14.10 -39.73
C ILE A 469 1.49 -15.11 -38.59
N ALA A 470 0.97 -14.69 -37.43
CA ALA A 470 0.78 -15.56 -36.27
C ALA A 470 -0.31 -15.00 -35.34
N SER A 471 -0.91 -15.89 -34.55
CA SER A 471 -1.79 -15.56 -33.45
C SER A 471 -1.47 -16.44 -32.24
N LYS A 472 -1.66 -15.93 -31.02
CA LYS A 472 -1.47 -16.71 -29.79
C LYS A 472 -2.36 -16.19 -28.66
N ASN A 473 -2.96 -17.09 -27.90
CA ASN A 473 -3.69 -16.74 -26.68
C ASN A 473 -2.77 -16.05 -25.68
N LYS A 474 -3.30 -15.07 -24.92
CA LYS A 474 -2.53 -14.38 -23.88
C LYS A 474 -2.06 -15.38 -22.81
N SER A 475 -0.79 -15.29 -22.42
CA SER A 475 -0.18 -16.20 -21.43
C SER A 475 0.56 -15.41 -20.34
N GLY A 476 -0.17 -14.82 -19.39
CA GLY A 476 0.39 -13.94 -18.35
C GLY A 476 0.56 -12.49 -18.81
N PHE A 477 1.46 -11.72 -18.19
CA PHE A 477 1.71 -10.31 -18.54
C PHE A 477 2.29 -10.16 -19.95
N GLU A 478 3.37 -10.90 -20.24
CA GLU A 478 4.04 -10.94 -21.54
C GLU A 478 3.77 -12.28 -22.24
N THR A 479 3.31 -12.21 -23.49
CA THR A 479 3.09 -13.39 -24.33
C THR A 479 4.22 -13.56 -25.32
N THR A 480 4.88 -14.73 -25.27
CA THR A 480 5.96 -15.12 -26.18
C THR A 480 5.40 -15.84 -27.41
N ILE A 481 5.66 -15.35 -28.61
CA ILE A 481 5.08 -15.81 -29.88
C ILE A 481 6.21 -16.21 -30.85
N PRO A 482 6.58 -17.50 -30.93
CA PRO A 482 7.62 -17.97 -31.84
C PRO A 482 7.14 -17.94 -33.30
N LEU A 483 8.03 -17.55 -34.20
CA LEU A 483 7.82 -17.48 -35.65
C LEU A 483 8.83 -18.36 -36.38
N THR A 484 8.43 -18.88 -37.55
CA THR A 484 9.28 -19.72 -38.40
C THR A 484 10.25 -18.92 -39.26
N SER A 485 10.04 -17.60 -39.38
CA SER A 485 10.86 -16.70 -40.18
C SER A 485 10.99 -15.34 -39.51
N SER A 486 12.06 -14.63 -39.86
CA SER A 486 12.27 -13.24 -39.47
C SER A 486 11.84 -12.28 -40.57
N PHE A 487 11.30 -11.14 -40.17
CA PHE A 487 10.82 -10.05 -41.00
C PHE A 487 11.55 -8.76 -40.62
N LYS A 488 11.46 -7.72 -41.46
CA LYS A 488 12.11 -6.42 -41.18
C LYS A 488 11.36 -5.60 -40.14
N LEU A 489 10.03 -5.66 -40.17
CA LEU A 489 9.15 -4.85 -39.34
C LEU A 489 8.00 -5.69 -38.77
N TYR A 490 7.62 -5.38 -37.54
CA TYR A 490 6.55 -6.06 -36.81
C TYR A 490 5.59 -5.06 -36.17
N LYS A 491 4.34 -5.51 -35.94
CA LYS A 491 3.36 -4.94 -35.02
C LYS A 491 2.66 -6.06 -34.27
N VAL A 492 2.11 -5.76 -33.11
CA VAL A 492 1.20 -6.66 -32.39
C VAL A 492 -0.17 -6.01 -32.24
N GLN A 493 -1.22 -6.79 -32.44
CA GLN A 493 -2.59 -6.39 -32.15
C GLN A 493 -3.10 -7.19 -30.94
N ALA A 494 -3.66 -6.49 -29.97
CA ALA A 494 -4.39 -7.09 -28.86
C ALA A 494 -5.84 -7.33 -29.29
N LEU A 495 -6.35 -8.53 -29.03
CA LEU A 495 -7.70 -8.94 -29.41
C LEU A 495 -8.53 -9.31 -28.16
N ASP A 496 -9.82 -8.97 -28.19
CA ASP A 496 -10.78 -9.44 -27.18
C ASP A 496 -11.19 -10.91 -27.42
N SER A 497 -12.10 -11.43 -26.60
CA SER A 497 -12.62 -12.80 -26.73
C SER A 497 -13.47 -13.03 -27.99
N GLY A 498 -13.97 -11.96 -28.61
CA GLY A 498 -14.67 -11.97 -29.91
C GLY A 498 -13.75 -11.79 -31.11
N HIS A 499 -12.42 -11.73 -30.89
CA HIS A 499 -11.40 -11.44 -31.90
C HIS A 499 -11.43 -10.03 -32.50
N HIS A 500 -12.11 -9.07 -31.86
CA HIS A 500 -12.05 -7.66 -32.24
C HIS A 500 -10.73 -7.02 -31.78
N VAL A 501 -10.20 -6.09 -32.56
CA VAL A 501 -8.96 -5.38 -32.22
C VAL A 501 -9.23 -4.34 -31.14
N LEU A 502 -8.59 -4.51 -29.99
CA LEU A 502 -8.63 -3.55 -28.88
C LEU A 502 -7.56 -2.46 -29.02
N GLY A 503 -6.39 -2.83 -29.54
CA GLY A 503 -5.26 -1.93 -29.68
C GLY A 503 -4.18 -2.51 -30.59
N THR A 504 -3.38 -1.64 -31.19
CA THR A 504 -2.25 -2.03 -32.06
C THR A 504 -0.99 -1.29 -31.60
N SER A 505 0.12 -2.00 -31.45
CA SER A 505 1.40 -1.40 -31.09
C SER A 505 1.91 -0.44 -32.16
N GLY A 506 2.83 0.44 -31.78
CA GLY A 506 3.74 1.04 -32.75
C GLY A 506 4.53 -0.03 -33.51
N ALA A 507 5.05 0.30 -34.69
CA ALA A 507 5.91 -0.61 -35.42
C ALA A 507 7.27 -0.75 -34.73
N PHE A 508 7.85 -1.94 -34.72
CA PHE A 508 9.19 -2.19 -34.19
C PHE A 508 10.03 -2.99 -35.19
N PRO A 509 11.29 -2.57 -35.47
CA PRO A 509 12.15 -3.27 -36.41
C PRO A 509 12.72 -4.56 -35.81
N SER A 510 13.38 -5.34 -36.66
CA SER A 510 13.93 -6.64 -36.30
C SER A 510 15.21 -6.60 -35.45
N LYS A 511 15.93 -5.47 -35.42
CA LYS A 511 17.21 -5.36 -34.71
C LYS A 511 17.04 -4.81 -33.30
N GLY A 512 16.97 -5.70 -32.32
CA GLY A 512 17.20 -5.39 -30.89
C GLY A 512 16.31 -4.30 -30.28
N SER A 513 15.23 -3.92 -30.96
CA SER A 513 14.39 -2.79 -30.60
C SER A 513 13.11 -3.28 -29.93
N SER A 514 12.83 -2.77 -28.73
CA SER A 514 11.49 -2.76 -28.17
C SER A 514 10.77 -1.47 -28.59
N ASN A 515 9.48 -1.58 -28.90
CA ASN A 515 8.59 -0.43 -28.90
C ASN A 515 7.71 -0.54 -27.66
N SER A 516 8.18 0.11 -26.59
CA SER A 516 7.42 0.24 -25.37
C SER A 516 6.27 1.21 -25.62
N GLY A 517 5.05 0.71 -25.49
CA GLY A 517 3.87 1.55 -25.47
C GLY A 517 3.74 2.36 -24.18
N LEU A 518 4.51 2.04 -23.12
CA LEU A 518 4.46 2.75 -21.85
C LEU A 518 4.77 4.26 -22.03
N PRO A 519 4.02 5.15 -21.36
CA PRO A 519 4.27 6.59 -21.37
C PRO A 519 5.69 6.97 -20.92
N GLN A 520 6.13 8.17 -21.27
CA GLN A 520 7.40 8.71 -20.79
C GLN A 520 7.26 9.13 -19.31
N GLY A 521 8.13 8.63 -18.44
CA GLY A 521 8.02 8.83 -16.98
C GLY A 521 7.18 7.77 -16.26
N TYR A 522 6.66 6.79 -17.01
CA TYR A 522 6.16 5.50 -16.50
C TYR A 522 7.31 4.52 -16.24
#